data_AF-A0A0C2CDH5-F1
#
_entry.id   AF-A0A0C2CDH5-F1
#
_cell.length_a   1.000
_cell.length_b   1.000
_cell.length_c   1.000
_cell.angle_alpha   90.00
_cell.angle_beta   90.00
_cell.angle_gamma   90.00
#
_symmetry.space_group_name_H-M   'P 1'
#
loop_
_entity.id
_entity.type
_entity.pdbx_description
1 polymer ?
#
loop_
_entity_poly.entity_id
_entity_poly.type
_entity_poly.pdbx_seq_one_letter_code
_entity_poly.pdbx_strand_id
1 'polypeptide(L)'
;TGTLFPSLILGSGFLLNFFLIGKQSSGAVPFGTMIALLLMWFGIDLPLVFLGFYFGYRKQPYTHPVRTNQIPRQVPDQPWYLKTVPCTLLAGVLPFGAMFIELFFIFS
;
A
#
# COMPACT_ATOMS: atom_id res chain seq x y z
N THR A 1 6.14 -4.27 -6.81
CA THR A 1 5.17 -3.50 -5.98
C THR A 1 5.80 -2.37 -5.19
N GLY A 2 7.10 -2.46 -4.81
CA GLY A 2 7.76 -1.48 -3.95
C GLY A 2 7.73 -0.02 -4.44
N THR A 3 7.84 0.23 -5.75
CA THR A 3 7.81 1.60 -6.30
C THR A 3 6.46 2.01 -6.89
N LEU A 4 5.67 1.04 -7.39
CA LEU A 4 4.39 1.31 -8.04
C LEU A 4 3.37 1.96 -7.10
N PHE A 5 3.17 1.37 -5.91
CA PHE A 5 2.21 1.89 -4.94
C PHE A 5 2.54 3.31 -4.45
N PRO A 6 3.78 3.60 -3.96
CA PRO A 6 4.12 4.96 -3.56
C PRO A 6 4.08 5.94 -4.74
N SER A 7 4.45 5.51 -5.96
CA SER A 7 4.38 6.39 -7.14
C SER A 7 2.95 6.84 -7.47
N LEU A 8 1.97 5.95 -7.34
CA LEU A 8 0.57 6.26 -7.58
C LEU A 8 0.02 7.22 -6.52
N ILE A 9 0.36 7.01 -5.24
CA ILE A 9 -0.06 7.88 -4.14
C ILE A 9 0.57 9.27 -4.29
N LEU A 10 1.89 9.34 -4.52
CA LEU A 10 2.56 10.62 -4.71
C LEU A 10 2.05 11.35 -5.96
N GLY A 11 1.86 10.64 -7.07
CA GLY A 11 1.36 11.22 -8.32
C GLY A 11 -0.06 11.77 -8.18
N SER A 12 -0.99 10.99 -7.62
CA SER A 12 -2.36 11.45 -7.36
C SER A 12 -2.41 12.60 -6.34
N GLY A 13 -1.63 12.52 -5.27
CA GLY A 13 -1.50 13.58 -4.28
C GLY A 13 -0.94 14.87 -4.87
N PHE A 14 0.09 14.81 -5.72
CA PHE A 14 0.66 15.97 -6.41
C PHE A 14 -0.35 16.62 -7.36
N LEU A 15 -1.08 15.81 -8.15
CA LEU A 15 -2.10 16.30 -9.07
C LEU A 15 -3.20 17.03 -8.32
N LEU A 16 -3.77 16.40 -7.28
CA LEU A 16 -4.80 17.02 -6.44
C LEU A 16 -4.26 18.28 -5.78
N ASN A 17 -3.04 18.24 -5.23
CA ASN A 17 -2.45 19.40 -4.56
C ASN A 17 -2.20 20.58 -5.51
N PHE A 18 -1.88 20.33 -6.78
CA PHE A 18 -1.77 21.37 -7.80
C PHE A 18 -3.11 22.11 -8.01
N PHE A 19 -4.23 21.39 -8.02
CA PHE A 19 -5.56 22.01 -8.05
C PHE A 19 -5.87 22.81 -6.78
N LEU A 20 -5.47 22.31 -5.61
CA LEU A 20 -5.68 23.01 -4.33
C LEU A 20 -4.92 24.34 -4.26
N ILE A 21 -3.67 24.36 -4.74
CA ILE A 21 -2.86 25.59 -4.83
C ILE A 21 -3.54 26.61 -5.77
N GLY A 22 -4.05 26.16 -6.93
CA GLY A 22 -4.77 27.02 -7.88
C GLY A 22 -6.06 27.62 -7.31
N LYS A 23 -6.68 26.97 -6.32
CA LYS A 23 -7.86 27.47 -5.60
C LYS A 23 -7.54 28.22 -4.30
N GLN A 24 -6.25 28.43 -3.99
CA GLN A 24 -5.78 29.01 -2.72
C GLN A 24 -6.43 28.35 -1.49
N SER A 25 -6.67 27.04 -1.55
CA SER A 25 -7.28 26.31 -0.45
C SER A 25 -6.33 26.27 0.75
N SER A 26 -6.85 26.47 1.96
CA SER A 26 -6.06 26.32 3.21
C SER A 26 -5.54 24.90 3.43
N GLY A 27 -6.09 23.90 2.71
CA GLY A 27 -5.59 22.52 2.68
C GLY A 27 -4.47 22.27 1.67
N ALA A 28 -4.01 23.30 0.95
CA ALA A 28 -2.93 23.16 -0.02
C ALA A 28 -1.60 22.92 0.71
N VAL A 29 -0.95 21.80 0.39
CA VAL A 29 0.37 21.46 0.89
C VAL A 29 1.38 22.43 0.27
N PRO A 30 2.18 23.16 1.08
CA PRO A 30 3.12 24.14 0.56
C PRO A 30 4.18 23.51 -0.35
N PHE A 31 4.68 24.29 -1.30
CA PHE A 31 5.61 23.81 -2.32
C PHE A 31 6.89 23.16 -1.74
N GLY A 32 7.41 23.70 -0.62
CA GLY A 32 8.58 23.13 0.05
C GLY A 32 8.36 21.70 0.56
N THR A 33 7.18 21.42 1.12
CA THR A 33 6.82 20.06 1.56
C THR A 33 6.62 19.09 0.40
N MET A 34 6.12 19.56 -0.75
CA MET A 34 6.04 18.75 -1.96
C MET A 34 7.43 18.29 -2.42
N ILE A 35 8.41 19.21 -2.46
CA ILE A 35 9.80 18.89 -2.80
C ILE A 35 10.41 17.94 -1.76
N ALA A 36 10.18 18.18 -0.47
CA ALA A 36 10.69 17.31 0.59
C ALA A 36 10.17 15.87 0.46
N LEU A 37 8.89 15.69 0.12
CA LEU A 37 8.30 14.37 -0.12
C LEU A 37 8.91 13.68 -1.33
N LEU A 38 9.16 14.40 -2.43
CA LEU A 38 9.87 13.85 -3.59
C LEU A 38 11.29 13.44 -3.24
N LEU A 39 12.05 14.31 -2.55
CA LEU A 39 13.43 14.02 -2.15
C LEU A 39 13.52 12.84 -1.19
N MET A 40 12.57 12.71 -0.26
CA MET A 40 12.50 11.56 0.64
C MET A 40 12.23 10.27 -0.14
N TRP A 41 11.32 10.32 -1.11
CA TRP A 41 10.98 9.16 -1.94
C TRP A 41 12.15 8.74 -2.84
N PHE A 42 12.74 9.67 -3.59
CA PHE A 42 13.89 9.40 -4.45
C PHE A 42 15.18 9.12 -3.69
N GLY A 43 15.39 9.78 -2.55
CA GLY A 43 16.63 9.73 -1.79
C GLY A 43 16.71 8.62 -0.75
N ILE A 44 15.57 8.11 -0.26
CA ILE A 44 15.54 7.07 0.78
C ILE A 44 14.82 5.82 0.30
N ASP A 45 13.56 5.94 -0.11
CA ASP A 45 12.71 4.79 -0.42
C ASP A 45 13.21 4.02 -1.65
N LEU A 46 13.48 4.73 -2.75
CA LEU A 46 14.03 4.15 -3.98
C LEU A 46 15.34 3.38 -3.76
N PRO A 47 16.41 3.96 -3.18
CA PRO A 47 17.65 3.23 -2.95
C PRO A 47 17.46 2.07 -1.97
N LEU A 48 16.58 2.20 -0.97
CA LEU A 48 16.30 1.11 -0.04
C LEU A 48 15.62 -0.08 -0.72
N VAL A 49 14.67 0.18 -1.64
CA VAL A 49 14.03 -0.87 -2.44
C VAL A 49 15.05 -1.57 -3.35
N PHE A 50 15.95 -0.82 -3.99
CA PHE A 50 17.02 -1.39 -4.81
C PHE A 50 18.01 -2.22 -3.99
N LEU A 51 18.41 -1.74 -2.80
CA LEU A 51 19.25 -2.48 -1.86
C LEU A 51 18.57 -3.77 -1.40
N GLY A 52 17.30 -3.70 -1.02
CA GLY A 52 16.50 -4.87 -0.63
C GLY A 52 16.39 -5.89 -1.77
N PHE A 53 16.19 -5.44 -3.01
CA PHE A 53 16.19 -6.30 -4.20
C PHE A 53 17.55 -6.96 -4.42
N TYR A 54 18.64 -6.19 -4.33
CA TYR A 54 20.00 -6.71 -4.53
C TYR A 54 20.36 -7.80 -3.52
N PHE A 55 20.07 -7.57 -2.24
CA PHE A 55 20.30 -8.57 -1.19
C PHE A 55 19.35 -9.76 -1.31
N GLY A 56 18.09 -9.53 -1.65
CA GLY A 56 17.10 -10.58 -1.87
C GLY A 56 17.48 -11.53 -3.01
N TYR A 57 17.98 -10.98 -4.12
CA TYR A 57 18.40 -11.75 -5.29
C TYR A 57 19.63 -12.63 -5.02
N ARG A 58 20.54 -12.19 -4.15
CA ARG A 58 21.73 -12.95 -3.74
C ARG A 58 21.44 -14.03 -2.71
N LYS A 59 20.26 -14.03 -2.10
CA LYS A 59 19.89 -15.02 -1.09
C LYS A 59 19.60 -16.36 -1.77
N GLN A 60 20.20 -17.43 -1.23
CA GLN A 60 19.94 -18.79 -1.69
C GLN A 60 18.42 -19.09 -1.64
N PRO A 61 17.88 -19.82 -2.64
CA PRO A 61 16.49 -20.24 -2.62
C PRO A 61 16.16 -20.99 -1.33
N TYR A 62 14.97 -20.76 -0.78
CA TYR A 62 14.53 -21.44 0.43
C TYR A 62 14.47 -22.95 0.19
N THR A 63 15.32 -23.70 0.87
CA THR A 63 15.33 -25.17 0.81
C THR A 63 14.10 -25.69 1.54
N HIS A 64 13.29 -26.50 0.85
CA HIS A 64 12.12 -27.09 1.48
C HIS A 64 12.56 -28.01 2.62
N PRO A 65 12.04 -27.82 3.86
CA PRO A 65 12.50 -28.55 5.03
C PRO A 65 12.06 -30.02 5.03
N VAL A 66 11.32 -30.46 4.02
CA VAL A 66 10.74 -31.79 3.92
C VAL A 66 10.93 -32.36 2.51
N ARG A 67 11.25 -33.65 2.45
CA ARG A 67 11.20 -34.44 1.20
C ARG A 67 9.74 -34.50 0.76
N THR A 68 9.45 -34.07 -0.46
CA THR A 68 8.10 -34.17 -1.02
C THR A 68 7.74 -35.65 -1.19
N ASN A 69 6.61 -36.07 -0.62
CA ASN A 69 6.06 -37.39 -0.86
C ASN A 69 5.40 -37.41 -2.25
N GLN A 70 5.53 -38.50 -3.01
CA GLN A 70 5.03 -38.58 -4.40
C GLN A 70 3.49 -38.56 -4.48
N ILE A 71 2.81 -38.86 -3.37
CA ILE A 71 1.35 -38.79 -3.27
C ILE A 71 0.98 -37.38 -2.80
N PRO A 72 0.32 -36.55 -3.64
CA PRO A 72 -0.13 -35.24 -3.23
C PRO A 72 -1.18 -35.38 -2.13
N ARG A 73 -0.92 -34.82 -0.96
CA ARG A 73 -1.93 -34.69 0.09
C ARG A 73 -3.10 -33.86 -0.44
N GLN A 74 -4.32 -34.25 -0.10
CA GLN A 74 -5.51 -33.45 -0.41
C GLN A 74 -5.43 -32.14 0.39
N VAL A 75 -5.54 -31.01 -0.30
CA VAL A 75 -5.65 -29.70 0.34
C VAL A 75 -7.09 -29.56 0.85
N PRO A 76 -7.33 -29.22 2.13
CA PRO A 76 -8.68 -29.04 2.63
C PRO A 76 -9.41 -27.93 1.86
N ASP A 77 -10.70 -28.09 1.64
CA ASP A 77 -11.52 -27.06 1.02
C ASP A 77 -11.55 -25.79 1.88
N GLN A 78 -11.34 -24.64 1.24
CA GLN A 78 -11.36 -23.35 1.92
C GLN A 78 -12.79 -23.02 2.41
N PRO A 79 -12.99 -22.75 3.72
CA PRO A 79 -14.27 -22.33 4.25
C PRO A 79 -14.80 -21.08 3.54
N TRP A 80 -16.11 -21.00 3.34
CA TRP A 80 -16.74 -19.93 2.56
C TRP A 80 -16.41 -18.52 3.08
N TYR A 81 -16.30 -18.34 4.40
CA TYR A 81 -16.03 -17.05 5.04
C TYR A 81 -14.58 -16.57 4.88
N LEU A 82 -13.65 -17.47 4.55
CA LEU A 82 -12.25 -17.14 4.28
C LEU A 82 -12.00 -16.82 2.80
N LYS A 83 -13.00 -16.92 1.94
CA LYS A 83 -12.85 -16.54 0.53
C LYS A 83 -12.56 -15.04 0.42
N THR A 84 -11.86 -14.65 -0.63
CA THR A 84 -11.37 -13.28 -0.83
C THR A 84 -12.49 -12.25 -0.68
N VAL A 85 -13.63 -12.46 -1.33
CA VAL A 85 -14.75 -11.50 -1.31
C VAL A 85 -15.29 -11.26 0.12
N PRO A 86 -15.76 -12.27 0.88
CA PRO A 86 -16.26 -12.04 2.24
C PRO A 86 -15.18 -11.51 3.19
N CYS A 87 -13.93 -11.98 3.08
CA CYS A 87 -12.83 -11.45 3.88
C CYS A 87 -12.57 -9.97 3.61
N THR A 88 -12.56 -9.54 2.35
CA THR A 88 -12.34 -8.14 1.97
C THR A 88 -13.47 -7.24 2.46
N LEU A 89 -14.73 -7.69 2.38
CA LEU A 89 -15.87 -6.93 2.91
C LEU A 89 -15.76 -6.74 4.41
N LEU A 90 -15.51 -7.81 5.17
CA LEU A 90 -15.36 -7.74 6.63
C LEU A 90 -14.20 -6.83 7.05
N ALA A 91 -13.05 -6.93 6.38
CA ALA A 91 -11.90 -6.06 6.64
C ALA A 91 -12.19 -4.59 6.32
N GLY A 92 -13.04 -4.31 5.32
CA GLY A 92 -13.45 -2.97 4.91
C GLY A 92 -14.44 -2.28 5.84
N VAL A 93 -15.17 -3.01 6.70
CA VAL A 93 -16.18 -2.42 7.60
C VAL A 93 -15.54 -1.45 8.61
N LEU A 94 -14.36 -1.80 9.15
CA LEU A 94 -13.66 -0.95 10.13
C LEU A 94 -13.23 0.42 9.56
N PRO A 95 -12.46 0.49 8.45
CA PRO A 95 -12.09 1.79 7.87
C PRO A 95 -13.30 2.55 7.31
N PHE A 96 -14.33 1.85 6.82
CA PHE A 96 -15.58 2.50 6.40
C PHE A 96 -16.28 3.18 7.56
N GLY A 97 -16.41 2.51 8.71
CA GLY A 97 -17.02 3.08 9.91
C GLY A 97 -16.27 4.30 10.44
N ALA A 98 -14.93 4.24 10.46
CA ALA A 98 -14.11 5.38 10.87
C ALA A 98 -14.34 6.61 9.98
N MET A 99 -14.30 6.45 8.65
CA MET A 99 -14.56 7.53 7.70
C MET A 99 -15.99 8.05 7.78
N PHE A 100 -16.98 7.17 8.00
CA PHE A 100 -18.38 7.56 8.11
C PHE A 100 -18.62 8.48 9.30
N ILE A 101 -18.01 8.19 10.45
CA ILE A 101 -18.13 9.02 11.66
C ILE A 101 -17.50 10.41 11.43
N GLU A 102 -16.30 10.46 10.85
CA GLU A 102 -15.63 11.73 10.50
C GLU A 102 -16.49 12.58 9.56
N LEU A 103 -17.04 11.96 8.51
CA LEU A 103 -17.92 12.67 7.58
C LEU A 103 -19.21 13.16 8.24
N PHE A 104 -19.80 12.37 9.13
CA PHE A 104 -20.98 12.78 9.89
C PHE A 104 -20.70 14.02 10.75
N PHE A 105 -19.55 14.08 11.43
CA PHE A 105 -19.14 15.26 12.20
C PHE A 105 -18.90 16.51 11.34
N ILE A 106 -18.43 16.36 10.11
CA ILE A 106 -18.22 17.50 9.21
C ILE A 106 -19.56 18.05 8.66
N PHE A 107 -20.54 17.18 8.43
CA PHE A 107 -21.81 17.55 7.81
C PHE A 107 -22.93 17.91 8.80
N SER A 108 -22.76 17.63 10.09
CA SER A 108 -23.74 17.94 11.14
C SER A 108 -23.41 19.24 11.85
#